data_AF-N8Q9P6-F1
#
_entry.id   AF-N8Q9P6-F1
#
_cell.length_a   1.000
_cell.length_b   1.000
_cell.length_c   1.000
_cell.angle_alpha   90.00
_cell.angle_beta   90.00
_cell.angle_gamma   90.00
#
_symmetry.space_group_name_H-M   'P 1'
#
loop_
_entity.id
_entity.type
_entity.pdbx_description
1 polymer ?
#
loop_
_entity_poly.entity_id
_entity_poly.type
_entity_poly.pdbx_seq_one_letter_code
_entity_poly.pdbx_strand_id
1 'polypeptide(L)'
;MKKTHGFTLIELMITVVVVAIIAAIAVPSYQQYIERKDLAIARQEALRIAAELERFKAKNFSYKGFDASYLYTYESTDADGNHATASYYNKTTGQLLLPLGSTSSTAKYTLTLVDGGAAHKPLTIVKGSDGQETADSESVKGLSWVMSLERAKDSDGLPKQPRNYDLLLSNTGIRCMTKVKDVVTGYANCGSYSESW
;
A
#
# COMPACT_ATOMS: atom_id res chain seq x y z
N MET A 1 29.09 -55.00 -16.65
CA MET A 1 28.48 -54.45 -15.42
C MET A 1 28.99 -53.02 -15.23
N LYS A 2 28.13 -51.99 -15.34
CA LYS A 2 28.54 -50.60 -15.07
C LYS A 2 28.64 -50.42 -13.55
N LYS A 3 29.83 -50.10 -13.03
CA LYS A 3 30.02 -49.72 -11.62
C LYS A 3 29.32 -48.37 -11.38
N THR A 4 28.25 -48.37 -10.59
CA THR A 4 27.67 -47.15 -10.04
C THR A 4 28.66 -46.57 -9.03
N HIS A 5 29.21 -45.40 -9.33
CA HIS A 5 30.04 -44.64 -8.40
C HIS A 5 29.09 -43.88 -7.46
N GLY A 6 29.19 -44.14 -6.15
CA GLY A 6 28.41 -43.44 -5.12
C GLY A 6 29.11 -42.15 -4.66
N PHE A 7 28.32 -41.20 -4.14
CA PHE A 7 28.82 -39.99 -3.49
C PHE A 7 29.53 -40.30 -2.17
N THR A 8 30.60 -39.56 -1.86
CA THR A 8 31.28 -39.69 -0.57
C THR A 8 30.68 -38.74 0.46
N LEU A 9 30.72 -39.13 1.74
CA LEU A 9 30.23 -38.30 2.85
C LEU A 9 30.98 -36.96 2.93
N ILE A 10 32.28 -36.95 2.62
CA ILE A 10 33.09 -35.73 2.65
C ILE A 10 32.68 -34.74 1.55
N GLU A 11 32.32 -35.24 0.36
CA GLU A 11 31.85 -34.43 -0.75
C GLU A 11 30.49 -33.77 -0.42
N LEU A 12 29.61 -34.49 0.27
CA LEU A 12 28.39 -33.92 0.84
C LEU A 12 28.70 -32.83 1.89
N MET A 13 29.64 -33.06 2.81
CA MET A 13 29.95 -32.07 3.85
C MET A 13 30.49 -30.77 3.25
N ILE A 14 31.39 -30.86 2.26
CA ILE A 14 31.95 -29.66 1.60
C ILE A 14 30.85 -28.91 0.85
N THR A 15 30.00 -29.60 0.10
CA THR A 15 28.89 -28.96 -0.63
C THR A 15 27.92 -28.24 0.30
N VAL A 16 27.57 -28.84 1.45
CA VAL A 16 26.71 -28.18 2.46
C VAL A 16 27.35 -26.92 3.02
N VAL A 17 28.66 -26.95 3.32
CA VAL A 17 29.39 -25.77 3.80
C VAL A 17 29.37 -24.64 2.77
N VAL A 18 29.62 -24.94 1.50
CA VAL A 18 29.57 -23.94 0.43
C VAL A 18 28.16 -23.33 0.31
N VAL A 19 27.11 -24.16 0.33
CA VAL A 19 25.71 -23.68 0.29
C VAL A 19 25.39 -22.80 1.50
N ALA A 20 25.85 -23.17 2.70
CA ALA A 20 25.62 -22.39 3.91
C ALA A 20 26.24 -20.98 3.84
N ILE A 21 27.47 -20.87 3.32
CA ILE A 21 28.16 -19.58 3.13
C ILE A 21 27.39 -18.70 2.13
N ILE A 22 26.95 -19.27 1.01
CA ILE A 22 26.17 -18.52 0.01
C ILE A 22 24.82 -18.07 0.60
N ALA A 23 24.12 -18.96 1.30
CA ALA A 23 22.83 -18.66 1.89
C ALA A 23 22.89 -17.51 2.92
N ALA A 24 23.95 -17.46 3.73
CA ALA A 24 24.14 -16.41 4.74
C ALA A 24 24.16 -14.98 4.14
N ILE A 25 24.66 -14.84 2.91
CA ILE A 25 24.73 -13.55 2.21
C ILE A 25 23.48 -13.34 1.34
N ALA A 26 23.05 -14.39 0.64
CA ALA A 26 21.96 -14.30 -0.33
C ALA A 26 20.60 -14.01 0.31
N VAL A 27 20.28 -14.64 1.44
CA VAL A 27 18.97 -14.49 2.11
C VAL A 27 18.66 -13.04 2.53
N PRO A 28 19.50 -12.34 3.32
CA PRO A 28 19.21 -10.97 3.73
C PRO A 28 19.25 -9.97 2.56
N SER A 29 20.01 -10.26 1.50
CA SER A 29 20.01 -9.47 0.28
C SER A 29 18.70 -9.62 -0.50
N TYR A 30 18.21 -10.85 -0.63
CA TYR A 30 16.96 -11.14 -1.33
C TYR A 30 15.73 -10.56 -0.60
N GLN A 31 15.72 -10.60 0.74
CA GLN A 31 14.67 -9.95 1.54
C GLN A 31 14.58 -8.44 1.26
N GLN A 32 15.72 -7.73 1.25
CA GLN A 32 15.76 -6.31 0.91
C GLN A 32 15.27 -6.03 -0.52
N TYR A 33 15.60 -6.92 -1.46
CA TYR A 33 15.12 -6.79 -2.84
C TYR A 33 13.59 -6.90 -2.91
N ILE A 34 12.99 -7.87 -2.21
CA ILE A 34 11.53 -8.01 -2.15
C ILE A 34 10.88 -6.77 -1.54
N GLU A 35 11.42 -6.25 -0.42
CA GLU A 35 10.89 -5.03 0.20
C GLU A 35 10.90 -3.85 -0.80
N ARG A 36 12.03 -3.61 -1.48
CA ARG A 36 12.12 -2.54 -2.49
C ARG A 36 11.12 -2.72 -3.64
N LYS A 37 10.90 -3.96 -4.09
CA LYS A 37 9.90 -4.28 -5.10
C LYS A 37 8.49 -3.93 -4.61
N ASP A 38 8.16 -4.26 -3.36
CA ASP A 38 6.83 -3.96 -2.80
C ASP A 38 6.60 -2.44 -2.69
N LEU A 39 7.62 -1.67 -2.30
CA LEU A 39 7.55 -0.19 -2.34
C LEU A 39 7.35 0.34 -3.76
N ALA A 40 8.05 -0.23 -4.75
CA ALA A 40 7.90 0.18 -6.14
C ALA A 40 6.47 -0.05 -6.66
N ILE A 41 5.86 -1.19 -6.31
CA ILE A 41 4.45 -1.48 -6.63
C ILE A 41 3.53 -0.47 -5.95
N ALA A 42 3.73 -0.19 -4.66
CA ALA A 42 2.92 0.79 -3.95
C ALA A 42 3.05 2.20 -4.55
N ARG A 43 4.28 2.62 -4.84
CA ARG A 43 4.61 3.88 -5.55
C ARG A 43 3.84 4.00 -6.87
N GLN A 44 3.81 2.91 -7.64
CA GLN A 44 3.12 2.86 -8.93
C GLN A 44 1.60 3.01 -8.77
N GLU A 45 0.99 2.31 -7.82
CA GLU A 45 -0.45 2.42 -7.56
C GLU A 45 -0.84 3.83 -7.07
N ALA A 46 -0.02 4.44 -6.22
CA ALA A 46 -0.22 5.83 -5.81
C ALA A 46 -0.20 6.80 -7.00
N LEU A 47 0.75 6.64 -7.91
CA LEU A 47 0.83 7.46 -9.13
C LEU A 47 -0.35 7.22 -10.07
N ARG A 48 -0.86 5.99 -10.14
CA ARG A 48 -2.06 5.64 -10.91
C ARG A 48 -3.29 6.37 -10.37
N ILE A 49 -3.51 6.31 -9.05
CA ILE A 49 -4.62 7.02 -8.39
C ILE A 49 -4.47 8.53 -8.58
N ALA A 50 -3.26 9.08 -8.43
CA ALA A 50 -2.99 10.50 -8.67
C ALA A 50 -3.37 10.93 -10.10
N ALA A 51 -3.04 10.14 -11.12
CA ALA A 51 -3.41 10.44 -12.50
C ALA A 51 -4.94 10.44 -12.70
N GLU A 52 -5.66 9.52 -12.07
CA GLU A 52 -7.13 9.48 -12.13
C GLU A 52 -7.80 10.60 -11.34
N LEU A 53 -7.20 11.04 -10.23
CA LEU A 53 -7.65 12.23 -9.49
C LEU A 53 -7.59 13.48 -10.36
N GLU A 54 -6.51 13.68 -11.11
CA GLU A 54 -6.39 14.82 -12.03
C GLU A 54 -7.42 14.76 -13.16
N ARG A 55 -7.69 13.56 -13.70
CA ARG A 55 -8.77 13.35 -14.69
C ARG A 55 -10.14 13.65 -14.10
N PHE A 56 -10.38 13.24 -12.86
CA PHE A 56 -11.64 13.47 -12.18
C PHE A 56 -11.86 14.97 -11.91
N LYS A 57 -10.83 15.68 -11.42
CA LYS A 57 -10.90 17.13 -11.22
C LYS A 57 -11.12 17.89 -12.52
N ALA A 58 -10.51 17.48 -13.62
CA ALA A 58 -10.73 18.10 -14.92
C ALA A 58 -12.21 18.03 -15.38
N LYS A 59 -12.95 17.02 -14.94
CA LYS A 59 -14.38 16.84 -15.27
C LYS A 59 -15.32 17.49 -14.26
N ASN A 60 -14.99 17.39 -12.97
CA ASN A 60 -15.90 17.75 -11.87
C ASN A 60 -15.52 19.07 -11.18
N PHE A 61 -14.40 19.69 -11.54
CA PHE A 61 -13.81 20.88 -10.90
C PHE A 61 -13.51 20.74 -9.40
N SER A 62 -13.63 19.53 -8.85
CA SER A 62 -13.37 19.17 -7.46
C SER A 62 -12.89 17.72 -7.38
N TYR A 63 -12.15 17.38 -6.33
CA TYR A 63 -11.82 16.00 -5.98
C TYR A 63 -12.88 15.35 -5.09
N LYS A 64 -13.84 16.12 -4.54
CA LYS A 64 -14.94 15.57 -3.73
C LYS A 64 -15.81 14.66 -4.60
N GLY A 65 -16.15 13.49 -4.08
CA GLY A 65 -16.87 12.44 -4.78
C GLY A 65 -15.97 11.48 -5.58
N PHE A 66 -14.65 11.67 -5.58
CA PHE A 66 -13.75 10.73 -6.23
C PHE A 66 -13.77 9.38 -5.50
N ASP A 67 -14.03 8.31 -6.25
CA ASP A 67 -14.01 6.93 -5.78
C ASP A 67 -13.07 6.11 -6.67
N ALA A 68 -12.04 5.50 -6.07
CA ALA A 68 -11.09 4.64 -6.77
C ALA A 68 -11.57 3.20 -6.93
N SER A 69 -12.75 2.84 -6.41
CA SER A 69 -13.26 1.45 -6.41
C SER A 69 -13.31 0.82 -7.81
N TYR A 70 -13.63 1.61 -8.84
CA TYR A 70 -13.70 1.13 -10.22
C TYR A 70 -12.36 0.66 -10.78
N LEU A 71 -11.22 1.07 -10.19
CA LEU A 71 -9.88 0.67 -10.63
C LEU A 71 -9.46 -0.70 -10.09
N TYR A 72 -10.11 -1.15 -9.01
CA TYR A 72 -9.68 -2.28 -8.19
C TYR A 72 -10.79 -3.30 -7.98
N THR A 73 -11.65 -3.47 -8.99
CA THR A 73 -12.77 -4.41 -8.93
C THR A 73 -12.31 -5.86 -9.09
N TYR A 74 -12.99 -6.77 -8.39
CA TYR A 74 -12.83 -8.21 -8.55
C TYR A 74 -14.18 -8.92 -8.49
N GLU A 75 -14.25 -10.10 -9.09
CA GLU A 75 -15.43 -10.96 -9.03
C GLU A 75 -15.58 -11.54 -7.62
N SER A 76 -16.74 -11.36 -7.03
CA SER A 76 -17.12 -11.90 -5.73
C SER A 76 -18.41 -12.68 -5.86
N THR A 77 -18.75 -13.41 -4.81
CA THR A 77 -20.08 -13.99 -4.64
C THR A 77 -20.78 -13.26 -3.49
N ASP A 78 -22.08 -13.00 -3.61
CA ASP A 78 -22.89 -12.48 -2.51
C ASP A 78 -23.20 -13.57 -1.46
N ALA A 79 -23.95 -13.21 -0.41
CA ALA A 79 -24.36 -14.16 0.62
C ALA A 79 -25.32 -15.26 0.10
N ASP A 80 -25.96 -15.01 -1.05
CA ASP A 80 -26.96 -15.88 -1.68
C ASP A 80 -26.36 -16.77 -2.78
N GLY A 81 -25.05 -16.68 -3.04
CA GLY A 81 -24.37 -17.50 -4.05
C GLY A 81 -24.34 -16.91 -5.46
N ASN A 82 -24.83 -15.68 -5.66
CA ASN A 82 -24.84 -15.02 -6.97
C ASN A 82 -23.54 -14.27 -7.26
N HIS A 83 -23.22 -14.12 -8.55
CA HIS A 83 -22.10 -13.29 -8.99
C HIS A 83 -22.31 -11.82 -8.59
N ALA A 84 -21.30 -11.26 -7.93
CA ALA A 84 -21.26 -9.88 -7.49
C ALA A 84 -19.91 -9.24 -7.91
N THR A 85 -19.87 -7.91 -7.92
CA THR A 85 -18.63 -7.15 -8.11
C THR A 85 -18.25 -6.48 -6.80
N ALA A 86 -17.05 -6.75 -6.31
CA ALA A 86 -16.47 -6.13 -5.14
C ALA A 86 -15.21 -5.32 -5.52
N SER A 87 -14.65 -4.58 -4.56
CA SER A 87 -13.47 -3.73 -4.77
C SER A 87 -12.47 -3.91 -3.64
N TYR A 88 -11.17 -3.93 -3.97
CA TYR A 88 -10.10 -3.90 -2.98
C TYR A 88 -9.90 -2.50 -2.36
N TYR A 89 -10.40 -1.45 -3.01
CA TYR A 89 -10.43 -0.11 -2.45
C TYR A 89 -11.65 0.05 -1.54
N ASN A 90 -11.41 0.48 -0.31
CA ASN A 90 -12.45 0.77 0.67
C ASN A 90 -12.84 2.25 0.57
N LYS A 91 -13.99 2.52 -0.05
CA LYS A 91 -14.54 3.88 -0.16
C LYS A 91 -14.77 4.54 1.21
N THR A 92 -15.21 3.79 2.22
CA THR A 92 -15.53 4.35 3.54
C THR A 92 -14.30 4.85 4.29
N THR A 93 -13.14 4.22 4.10
CA THR A 93 -11.89 4.63 4.75
C THR A 93 -10.91 5.34 3.83
N GLY A 94 -11.15 5.32 2.52
CA GLY A 94 -10.23 5.81 1.50
C GLY A 94 -8.98 4.94 1.34
N GLN A 95 -9.01 3.69 1.81
CA GLN A 95 -7.82 2.83 1.92
C GLN A 95 -7.74 1.75 0.82
N LEU A 96 -6.52 1.40 0.47
CA LEU A 96 -6.15 0.27 -0.38
C LEU A 96 -5.03 -0.53 0.28
N LEU A 97 -5.25 -1.83 0.46
CA LEU A 97 -4.22 -2.73 0.97
C LEU A 97 -3.41 -3.31 -0.20
N LEU A 98 -2.09 -3.29 -0.06
CA LEU A 98 -1.16 -3.74 -1.09
C LEU A 98 -0.27 -4.87 -0.55
N PRO A 99 -0.03 -5.94 -1.33
CA PRO A 99 -0.53 -6.18 -2.69
C PRO A 99 -2.06 -6.35 -2.78
N LEU A 100 -2.64 -6.18 -3.97
CA LEU A 100 -4.09 -6.33 -4.18
C LEU A 100 -4.57 -7.71 -3.73
N GLY A 101 -5.76 -7.78 -3.12
CA GLY A 101 -6.26 -9.01 -2.50
C GLY A 101 -5.70 -9.32 -1.11
N SER A 102 -4.83 -8.46 -0.57
CA SER A 102 -4.35 -8.62 0.79
C SER A 102 -5.39 -8.25 1.84
N THR A 103 -5.24 -8.87 3.00
CA THR A 103 -5.95 -8.59 4.26
C THR A 103 -5.05 -7.79 5.19
N SER A 104 -5.56 -7.31 6.33
CA SER A 104 -4.74 -6.63 7.35
C SER A 104 -3.52 -7.46 7.80
N SER A 105 -3.65 -8.80 7.83
CA SER A 105 -2.55 -9.70 8.22
C SER A 105 -1.53 -9.92 7.11
N THR A 106 -1.91 -9.87 5.83
CA THR A 106 -1.03 -10.17 4.69
C THR A 106 -0.50 -8.92 3.97
N ALA A 107 -1.14 -7.77 4.17
CA ALA A 107 -0.74 -6.50 3.58
C ALA A 107 0.70 -6.15 3.95
N LYS A 108 1.40 -5.56 2.98
CA LYS A 108 2.74 -4.98 3.08
C LYS A 108 2.69 -3.47 3.15
N TYR A 109 1.73 -2.87 2.46
CA TYR A 109 1.45 -1.44 2.50
C TYR A 109 -0.05 -1.17 2.63
N THR A 110 -0.37 -0.06 3.29
CA THR A 110 -1.69 0.56 3.32
C THR A 110 -1.55 1.91 2.65
N LEU A 111 -2.20 2.08 1.50
CA LEU A 111 -2.36 3.37 0.85
C LEU A 111 -3.65 4.00 1.38
N THR A 112 -3.58 5.24 1.84
CA THR A 112 -4.76 6.00 2.32
C THR A 112 -4.88 7.29 1.54
N LEU A 113 -6.02 7.50 0.86
CA LEU A 113 -6.35 8.70 0.10
C LEU A 113 -7.41 9.51 0.84
N VAL A 114 -7.08 10.77 1.12
CA VAL A 114 -7.97 11.69 1.84
C VAL A 114 -7.93 13.10 1.27
N ASP A 115 -8.92 13.91 1.65
CA ASP A 115 -8.94 15.34 1.42
C ASP A 115 -7.74 16.02 2.09
N GLY A 116 -7.16 17.00 1.39
CA GLY A 116 -6.03 17.78 1.90
C GLY A 116 -6.42 18.84 2.95
N GLY A 117 -7.70 18.96 3.29
CA GLY A 117 -8.17 19.80 4.40
C GLY A 117 -7.85 19.18 5.77
N ALA A 118 -8.03 19.96 6.83
CA ALA A 118 -7.61 19.59 8.20
C ALA A 118 -8.27 18.32 8.76
N ALA A 119 -9.44 17.91 8.24
CA ALA A 119 -10.17 16.76 8.73
C ALA A 119 -9.69 15.43 8.12
N HIS A 120 -8.93 15.47 7.02
CA HIS A 120 -8.37 14.29 6.33
C HIS A 120 -9.40 13.16 6.14
N LYS A 121 -10.59 13.52 5.64
CA LYS A 121 -11.66 12.57 5.36
C LYS A 121 -11.54 11.99 3.95
N PRO A 122 -12.00 10.75 3.71
CA PRO A 122 -12.01 10.17 2.37
C PRO A 122 -12.76 11.07 1.38
N LEU A 123 -12.26 11.14 0.15
CA LEU A 123 -12.85 11.99 -0.89
C LEU A 123 -14.22 11.49 -1.37
N THR A 124 -14.54 10.23 -1.12
CA THR A 124 -15.81 9.60 -1.51
C THR A 124 -16.98 10.17 -0.73
N ILE A 125 -18.14 10.29 -1.39
CA ILE A 125 -19.37 10.69 -0.73
C ILE A 125 -20.08 9.45 -0.21
N VAL A 126 -20.28 9.37 1.10
CA VAL A 126 -21.07 8.34 1.77
C VAL A 126 -22.36 8.97 2.28
N LYS A 127 -23.48 8.30 2.03
CA LYS A 127 -24.80 8.72 2.53
C LYS A 127 -25.24 7.83 3.68
N GLY A 128 -25.87 8.45 4.68
CA GLY A 128 -26.51 7.75 5.79
C GLY A 128 -27.77 7.02 5.36
N SER A 129 -28.40 6.33 6.32
CA SER A 129 -29.70 5.66 6.13
C SER A 129 -30.85 6.65 5.87
N ASP A 130 -30.65 7.92 6.18
CA ASP A 130 -31.53 9.06 5.89
C ASP A 130 -31.35 9.61 4.46
N GLY A 131 -30.40 9.09 3.69
CA GLY A 131 -30.10 9.55 2.33
C GLY A 131 -29.30 10.86 2.27
N GLN A 132 -28.96 11.45 3.42
CA GLN A 132 -28.11 12.64 3.52
C GLN A 132 -26.64 12.25 3.54
N GLU A 133 -25.76 13.19 3.18
CA GLU A 133 -24.31 12.97 3.32
C GLU A 133 -23.95 12.77 4.80
N THR A 134 -23.01 11.86 5.07
CA THR A 134 -22.47 11.76 6.43
C THR A 134 -21.72 13.05 6.79
N ALA A 135 -21.68 13.40 8.08
CA ALA A 135 -20.93 14.58 8.55
C ALA A 135 -19.46 14.57 8.07
N ASP A 136 -18.86 13.38 7.97
CA ASP A 136 -17.53 13.20 7.38
C ASP A 136 -17.48 13.62 5.91
N SER A 137 -18.44 13.17 5.09
CA SER A 137 -18.54 13.53 3.66
C SER A 137 -18.86 15.01 3.45
N GLU A 138 -19.70 15.59 4.32
CA GLU A 138 -20.04 17.02 4.28
C GLU A 138 -18.84 17.91 4.60
N SER A 139 -17.93 17.44 5.47
CA SER A 139 -16.73 18.18 5.84
C SER A 139 -15.69 18.29 4.71
N VAL A 140 -15.72 17.38 3.74
CA VAL A 140 -14.78 17.33 2.60
C VAL A 140 -14.95 18.56 1.72
N LYS A 141 -13.85 19.26 1.43
CA LYS A 141 -13.85 20.41 0.52
C LYS A 141 -13.49 20.02 -0.92
N GLY A 142 -12.65 19.01 -1.12
CA GLY A 142 -12.28 18.51 -2.44
C GLY A 142 -11.39 19.46 -3.24
N LEU A 143 -10.72 20.42 -2.59
CA LEU A 143 -9.82 21.37 -3.26
C LEU A 143 -8.41 20.80 -3.46
N SER A 144 -8.00 19.89 -2.57
CA SER A 144 -6.71 19.25 -2.55
C SER A 144 -6.83 17.82 -2.06
N TRP A 145 -5.85 16.99 -2.37
CA TRP A 145 -5.78 15.62 -1.89
C TRP A 145 -4.39 15.33 -1.34
N VAL A 146 -4.34 14.37 -0.42
CA VAL A 146 -3.10 13.83 0.13
C VAL A 146 -3.23 12.31 0.22
N MET A 147 -2.15 11.63 -0.15
CA MET A 147 -2.03 10.18 -0.05
C MET A 147 -0.85 9.81 0.83
N SER A 148 -1.11 9.03 1.86
CA SER A 148 -0.07 8.34 2.63
C SER A 148 0.07 6.91 2.12
N LEU A 149 1.31 6.44 2.01
CA LEU A 149 1.62 5.03 1.82
C LEU A 149 2.41 4.59 3.04
N GLU A 150 1.78 3.78 3.86
CA GLU A 150 2.35 3.32 5.13
C GLU A 150 2.66 1.84 5.02
N ARG A 151 3.85 1.44 5.48
CA ARG A 151 4.17 0.03 5.69
C ARG A 151 3.14 -0.56 6.65
N ALA A 152 2.55 -1.68 6.25
CA ALA A 152 1.57 -2.36 7.07
C ALA A 152 2.20 -2.78 8.41
N LYS A 153 1.42 -2.66 9.47
CA LYS A 153 1.84 -2.96 10.84
C LYS A 153 1.53 -4.41 11.21
N ASP A 154 2.38 -5.02 12.02
CA ASP A 154 2.13 -6.29 12.68
C ASP A 154 1.20 -6.12 13.91
N SER A 155 0.99 -7.21 14.66
CA SER A 155 0.17 -7.21 15.88
C SER A 155 0.72 -6.29 16.98
N ASP A 156 2.00 -5.97 16.95
CA ASP A 156 2.68 -5.12 17.93
C ASP A 156 2.71 -3.65 17.49
N GLY A 157 2.09 -3.34 16.35
CA GLY A 157 2.08 -1.99 15.77
C GLY A 157 3.39 -1.60 15.09
N LEU A 158 4.30 -2.55 14.87
CA LEU A 158 5.59 -2.31 14.21
C LEU A 158 5.46 -2.50 12.69
N PRO A 159 6.19 -1.71 11.87
CA PRO A 159 6.20 -1.90 10.43
C PRO A 159 6.74 -3.28 10.04
N LYS A 160 5.97 -4.05 9.26
CA LYS A 160 6.38 -5.38 8.74
C LYS A 160 7.63 -5.34 7.85
N GLN A 161 7.95 -4.18 7.28
CA GLN A 161 9.12 -3.95 6.40
C GLN A 161 10.01 -2.83 6.95
N PRO A 162 10.73 -3.06 8.07
CA PRO A 162 11.41 -1.98 8.80
C PRO A 162 12.54 -1.31 8.00
N ARG A 163 13.06 -1.96 6.95
CA ARG A 163 14.15 -1.42 6.11
C ARG A 163 13.64 -0.56 4.96
N ASN A 164 12.33 -0.50 4.77
CA ASN A 164 11.65 0.19 3.70
C ASN A 164 11.06 1.54 4.14
N TYR A 165 10.40 2.27 3.23
CA TYR A 165 9.95 3.63 3.47
C TYR A 165 8.43 3.77 3.49
N ASP A 166 7.93 4.65 4.36
CA ASP A 166 6.60 5.24 4.23
C ASP A 166 6.69 6.45 3.30
N LEU A 167 5.69 6.68 2.46
CA LEU A 167 5.64 7.78 1.49
C LEU A 167 4.48 8.73 1.81
N LEU A 168 4.65 9.99 1.47
CA LEU A 168 3.59 10.98 1.48
C LEU A 168 3.63 11.75 0.17
N LEU A 169 2.48 11.86 -0.50
CA LEU A 169 2.33 12.70 -1.67
C LEU A 169 1.05 13.54 -1.64
N SER A 170 1.12 14.77 -2.14
CA SER A 170 -0.03 15.66 -2.32
C SER A 170 -0.05 16.28 -3.71
N ASN A 171 -1.20 16.87 -4.07
CA ASN A 171 -1.36 17.61 -5.31
C ASN A 171 -0.64 18.98 -5.34
N THR A 172 -0.12 19.44 -4.20
CA THR A 172 0.52 20.76 -4.04
C THR A 172 2.02 20.71 -3.83
N GLY A 173 2.62 19.53 -3.72
CA GLY A 173 4.09 19.37 -3.74
C GLY A 173 4.70 18.64 -2.55
N ILE A 174 3.93 18.18 -1.57
CA ILE A 174 4.46 17.24 -0.57
C ILE A 174 4.76 15.96 -1.34
N ARG A 175 6.03 15.54 -1.38
CA ARG A 175 6.52 14.32 -2.03
C ARG A 175 7.77 13.87 -1.28
N CYS A 176 7.56 13.14 -0.20
CA CYS A 176 8.64 12.74 0.70
C CYS A 176 8.51 11.29 1.12
N MET A 177 9.60 10.76 1.65
CA MET A 177 9.69 9.41 2.19
C MET A 177 10.42 9.38 3.52
N THR A 178 10.09 8.42 4.37
CA THR A 178 10.73 8.26 5.69
C THR A 178 10.74 6.81 6.14
N LYS A 179 11.78 6.41 6.86
CA LYS A 179 11.84 5.09 7.53
C LYS A 179 11.23 5.13 8.94
N VAL A 180 10.96 6.33 9.46
CA VAL A 180 10.44 6.53 10.82
C VAL A 180 8.95 6.19 10.82
N LYS A 181 8.55 5.28 11.70
CA LYS A 181 7.14 4.86 11.84
C LYS A 181 6.26 6.02 12.31
N ASP A 182 4.98 5.97 11.94
CA ASP A 182 3.92 6.86 12.43
C ASP A 182 4.09 8.35 12.10
N VAL A 183 4.91 8.70 11.09
CA VAL A 183 5.18 10.10 10.75
C VAL A 183 4.21 10.64 9.69
N VAL A 184 3.89 9.84 8.67
CA VAL A 184 3.02 10.26 7.57
C VAL A 184 1.53 10.16 7.89
N THR A 185 1.17 9.64 9.07
CA THR A 185 -0.22 9.46 9.55
C THR A 185 -0.97 10.79 9.71
N GLY A 186 -0.23 11.87 9.96
CA GLY A 186 -0.77 13.23 10.08
C GLY A 186 -0.87 13.99 8.76
N TYR A 187 -0.51 13.37 7.64
CA TYR A 187 -0.60 13.94 6.28
C TYR A 187 0.11 15.29 6.03
N ALA A 188 0.95 15.74 6.95
CA ALA A 188 1.58 17.05 6.90
C ALA A 188 3.03 17.04 6.40
N ASN A 189 3.81 16.02 6.77
CA ASN A 189 5.22 15.88 6.41
C ASN A 189 5.73 14.45 6.63
N CYS A 190 6.99 14.20 6.29
CA CYS A 190 7.69 12.93 6.53
C CYS A 190 8.71 13.01 7.69
N GLY A 191 8.61 14.05 8.53
CA GLY A 191 9.45 14.26 9.72
C GLY A 191 10.89 14.71 9.41
N SER A 192 11.70 14.78 10.46
CA SER A 192 13.06 15.35 10.42
C SER A 192 14.08 14.50 9.66
N TYR A 193 13.83 13.19 9.52
CA TYR A 193 14.67 12.27 8.75
C TYR A 193 14.04 11.93 7.39
N SER A 194 13.30 12.89 6.84
CA SER A 194 12.68 12.73 5.54
C SER A 194 13.68 12.88 4.40
N GLU A 195 13.45 12.10 3.35
CA GLU A 195 14.14 12.20 2.08
C GLU A 195 13.12 12.62 1.01
N SER A 196 13.58 13.33 -0.03
CA SER A 196 12.75 13.58 -1.21
C SER A 196 12.54 12.29 -1.98
N TRP A 197 11.32 12.12 -2.50
CA TRP A 197 10.87 10.93 -3.21
C TRP A 197 11.15 10.96 -4.72
#